data_AF-A0A6G7ZPK9-F1
#
_entry.id   AF-A0A6G7ZPK9-F1
#
_cell.length_a   1.000
_cell.length_b   1.000
_cell.length_c   1.000
_cell.angle_alpha   90.00
_cell.angle_beta   90.00
_cell.angle_gamma   90.00
#
_symmetry.space_group_name_H-M   'P 1'
#
loop_
_entity.id
_entity.type
_entity.pdbx_description
1 polymer ?
#
loop_
_entity_poly.entity_id
_entity_poly.type
_entity_poly.pdbx_seq_one_letter_code
_entity_poly.pdbx_strand_id
1 'polypeptide(L)' 'MEPGTVQRAYELAPECQSLEELRAKLRREGHSSVDEHLGSGSLRADLKSKFKKRAGPAKEEPAVD' A
#
# COMPACT_ATOMS: atom_id res chain seq x y z
N MET A 1 -16.50 14.25 4.79
CA MET A 1 -15.23 13.84 5.44
C MET A 1 -14.38 13.26 4.35
N GLU A 2 -13.29 13.92 3.97
CA GLU A 2 -12.35 13.31 3.03
C GLU A 2 -11.74 12.07 3.69
N PRO A 3 -11.60 10.95 2.96
CA PRO A 3 -10.93 9.78 3.49
C PRO A 3 -9.51 10.19 3.92
N GLY A 4 -9.17 9.95 5.17
CA GLY A 4 -7.86 10.32 5.70
C GLY A 4 -6.73 9.64 4.92
N THR A 5 -5.55 10.27 4.89
CA THR A 5 -4.34 9.77 4.21
C THR A 5 -4.02 8.30 4.52
N VAL A 6 -4.34 7.82 5.72
CA VAL A 6 -4.19 6.42 6.13
C VAL A 6 -5.13 5.48 5.37
N GLN A 7 -6.41 5.83 5.24
CA GLN A 7 -7.38 5.02 4.51
C GLN A 7 -6.97 4.90 3.05
N ARG A 8 -6.59 6.04 2.44
CA ARG A 8 -6.13 6.06 1.05
C ARG A 8 -4.84 5.26 0.86
N ALA A 9 -3.94 5.31 1.84
CA ALA A 9 -2.73 4.50 1.84
C ALA A 9 -3.03 2.99 1.80
N TYR A 10 -4.09 2.53 2.50
CA TYR A 10 -4.51 1.14 2.47
C TYR A 10 -5.14 0.72 1.13
N GLU A 11 -5.90 1.61 0.50
CA GLU A 11 -6.48 1.37 -0.83
C GLU A 11 -5.40 1.24 -1.91
N LEU A 12 -4.37 2.08 -1.82
CA LEU A 12 -3.27 2.12 -2.78
C LEU A 12 -2.16 1.09 -2.50
N ALA A 13 -2.05 0.59 -1.26
CA ALA A 13 -1.05 -0.42 -0.88
C ALA A 13 -0.98 -1.64 -1.82
N PRO A 14 -2.08 -2.33 -2.19
CA PRO A 14 -2.02 -3.47 -3.11
C PRO A 14 -1.61 -3.09 -4.54
N GLU A 15 -1.74 -1.83 -4.93
CA GLU A 15 -1.27 -1.34 -6.23
C GLU A 15 0.20 -0.90 -6.21
N CYS A 16 0.76 -0.69 -5.02
CA CYS A 16 2.12 -0.18 -4.84
C CYS A 16 3.11 -1.32 -4.56
N GLN A 17 4.35 -1.11 -4.98
CA GLN A 17 5.45 -2.05 -4.72
C GLN A 17 6.28 -1.65 -3.49
N SER A 18 6.24 -0.37 -3.13
CA SER A 18 7.08 0.24 -2.11
C SER A 18 6.38 1.43 -1.44
N LEU A 19 6.83 1.79 -0.24
CA LEU A 19 6.35 2.99 0.46
C LEU A 19 6.63 4.28 -0.30
N GLU A 20 7.75 4.38 -1.02
CA GLU A 20 8.06 5.56 -1.83
C GLU A 20 7.03 5.78 -2.93
N GLU A 21 6.62 4.72 -3.63
CA GLU A 21 5.59 4.77 -4.67
C GLU A 21 4.23 5.16 -4.07
N LEU A 22 3.89 4.57 -2.91
CA LEU A 22 2.70 4.93 -2.15
C LEU A 22 2.71 6.40 -1.73
N ARG A 23 3.85 6.89 -1.22
CA ARG A 23 4.04 8.29 -0.81
C ARG A 23 3.90 9.24 -2.00
N ALA A 24 4.46 8.88 -3.15
CA ALA A 24 4.36 9.66 -4.37
C ALA A 24 2.92 9.73 -4.89
N LYS A 25 2.18 8.62 -4.91
CA LYS A 25 0.76 8.61 -5.28
C LYS A 25 -0.08 9.51 -4.36
N LEU A 26 0.06 9.35 -3.04
CA LEU A 26 -0.68 10.15 -2.07
C LEU A 26 -0.37 11.65 -2.19
N ARG A 27 0.90 12.02 -2.37
CA ARG A 27 1.27 13.43 -2.61
C ARG A 27 0.68 13.96 -3.92
N ARG A 28 0.59 13.15 -4.97
CA ARG A 28 -0.06 13.53 -6.25
C ARG A 28 -1.56 13.69 -6.12
N GLU A 29 -2.21 12.96 -5.21
CA GLU A 29 -3.62 13.15 -4.87
C GLU A 29 -3.86 14.37 -3.96
N GLY A 30 -2.82 15.06 -3.49
CA GLY A 30 -2.92 16.26 -2.66
C GLY A 30 -2.78 16.01 -1.15
N HIS A 31 -2.39 14.79 -0.75
CA HIS A 31 -2.09 14.52 0.66
C HIS A 31 -0.72 15.12 1.03
N SER A 32 -0.73 16.16 1.87
CA SER A 32 0.50 16.83 2.36
C SER A 32 1.12 16.12 3.58
N SER A 33 0.28 15.60 4.49
CA SER A 33 0.70 14.96 5.75
C SER A 33 1.05 13.46 5.61
N VAL A 34 1.52 13.05 4.43
CA VAL A 34 1.82 11.64 4.16
C VAL A 34 2.92 11.11 5.06
N ASP A 35 4.00 11.88 5.30
CA ASP A 35 5.08 11.42 6.18
C ASP A 35 4.66 11.41 7.66
N GLU A 36 3.74 12.28 8.09
CA GLU A 36 3.22 12.27 9.46
C GLU A 36 2.39 11.01 9.72
N HIS A 37 1.54 10.64 8.77
CA HIS A 37 0.70 9.46 8.88
C HIS A 37 1.47 8.15 8.61
N LEU A 38 2.32 8.12 7.58
CA LEU A 38 3.10 6.94 7.17
C LEU A 38 4.45 6.80 7.90
N GLY A 39 4.85 7.80 8.70
CA GLY A 39 6.07 7.77 9.50
C GLY A 39 5.96 6.90 10.75
N SER A 40 4.74 6.57 11.17
CA SER A 40 4.47 5.66 12.28
C SER A 40 4.99 4.25 11.97
N GLY A 41 5.97 3.76 12.75
CA GLY A 41 6.64 2.48 12.51
C GLY A 41 5.70 1.28 12.34
N SER A 42 4.63 1.22 13.14
CA SER A 42 3.62 0.15 13.06
C SER A 42 2.81 0.19 11.75
N LEU A 43 2.40 1.38 11.32
CA LEU A 43 1.62 1.56 10.10
C LEU A 43 2.47 1.30 8.85
N ARG A 44 3.74 1.74 8.89
CA ARG A 44 4.73 1.46 7.87
C ARG A 44 4.96 -0.04 7.70
N ALA A 45 5.08 -0.79 8.79
CA ALA A 45 5.24 -2.23 8.78
C ALA A 45 4.01 -2.95 8.21
N ASP A 46 2.80 -2.51 8.61
CA ASP A 46 1.55 -3.09 8.14
C ASP A 46 1.32 -2.86 6.63
N LEU A 47 1.55 -1.63 6.15
CA LEU A 47 1.50 -1.32 4.72
C LEU A 47 2.55 -2.09 3.92
N LYS A 48 3.75 -2.30 4.50
CA LYS A 48 4.80 -3.09 3.88
C LYS A 48 4.41 -4.55 3.68
N SER A 49 3.58 -5.09 4.57
CA SER A 49 3.00 -6.43 4.43
C SER A 49 1.98 -6.51 3.29
N LYS A 50 1.30 -5.41 2.97
CA LYS A 50 0.24 -5.31 1.96
C LYS A 50 0.71 -4.91 0.57
N PHE A 51 1.94 -4.41 0.41
CA PHE A 51 2.49 -4.15 -0.92
C PHE A 51 2.51 -5.40 -1.75
N LYS A 52 2.33 -5.20 -3.06
CA LYS A 52 2.41 -6.28 -4.04
C LYS A 52 3.82 -6.85 -4.04
N LYS A 53 4.03 -7.87 -3.20
CA LYS A 53 5.30 -8.57 -3.04
C LYS A 53 5.57 -9.31 -4.35
N ARG A 54 6.46 -8.78 -5.19
CA ARG A 54 7.02 -9.55 -6.31
C ARG A 54 7.99 -10.60 -5.74
N ALA A 55 7.46 -11.72 -5.27
CA ALA A 55 8.16 -13.00 -5.01
C ALA A 55 7.10 -14.04 -4.59
N GLY A 56 6.73 -15.09 -5.32
CA GLY A 56 7.20 -15.71 -6.57
C GLY A 56 6.03 -16.45 -7.26
N PRO A 57 6.27 -17.36 -8.23
CA PRO A 57 5.32 -17.67 -9.30
C PRO A 57 4.05 -18.37 -8.83
N ALA A 58 2.98 -18.12 -9.58
CA ALA A 58 1.82 -18.97 -9.70
C ALA A 58 2.22 -20.46 -9.68
N LYS A 59 1.69 -21.21 -8.72
CA LYS A 59 1.18 -22.55 -9.01
C LYS A 59 -0.33 -22.36 -9.07
N GLU A 60 -0.86 -22.09 -10.26
CA GLU A 60 -1.35 -23.15 -11.16
C GLU A 60 -2.45 -23.94 -10.44
N GLU A 61 -3.71 -23.61 -10.75
CA GLU A 61 -4.85 -24.53 -10.63
C GLU A 61 -4.47 -25.88 -11.25
N PRO A 62 -4.84 -27.03 -10.67
CA PRO A 62 -6.19 -27.58 -10.85
C PRO A 62 -6.69 -28.34 -9.59
N ALA A 63 -7.90 -28.90 -9.44
CA ALA A 63 -8.87 -29.37 -10.41
C ALA A 63 -10.29 -29.30 -9.81
N VAL A 64 -11.25 -29.08 -10.70
CA VAL A 64 -12.65 -29.47 -10.55
C VAL A 64 -12.76 -30.99 -10.57
N ASP A 65 -13.66 -31.51 -9.72
CA ASP A 65 -14.27 -32.86 -9.61
C ASP A 65 -13.48 -34.10 -10.10
#